data_AF-A0A8I1T278-F1
#
_entry.id   AF-A0A8I1T278-F1
#
_cell.length_a   1.000
_cell.length_b   1.000
_cell.length_c   1.000
_cell.angle_alpha   90.00
_cell.angle_beta   90.00
_cell.angle_gamma   90.00
#
_symmetry.space_group_name_H-M   'P 1'
#
loop_
_entity.id
_entity.type
_entity.pdbx_description
1 polymer ?
#
loop_
_entity_poly.entity_id
_entity_poly.type
_entity_poly.pdbx_seq_one_letter_code
_entity_poly.pdbx_strand_id
1 'polypeptide(L)'
;MKTLLIAAACALLLAACGKPEPAESVDSLMSNPERLKEVRAQCKADHAKIGDALCNMAAEATRRRFMDNGTPNTPAPPAAPASAPKD
;
A
#
# COMPACT_ATOMS: atom_id res chain seq x y z
N MET A 1 7.23 26.57 37.52
CA MET A 1 7.01 25.12 37.30
C MET A 1 5.61 24.82 36.75
N LYS A 2 4.53 25.32 37.39
CA LYS A 2 3.14 25.08 36.96
C LYS A 2 2.85 25.47 35.50
N THR A 3 3.39 26.60 35.04
CA THR A 3 3.28 27.09 33.66
C THR A 3 4.01 26.23 32.63
N LEU A 4 5.15 25.64 33.00
CA LEU A 4 5.88 24.71 32.14
C LEU A 4 5.11 23.40 31.95
N LEU A 5 4.43 22.93 33.01
CA LEU A 5 3.58 21.74 32.94
C LEU A 5 2.37 21.93 32.02
N ILE A 6 1.74 23.11 32.06
CA ILE A 6 0.59 23.44 31.19
C ILE A 6 1.03 23.54 29.72
N ALA A 7 2.17 24.18 29.44
CA ALA A 7 2.72 24.27 28.09
C ALA A 7 3.09 22.88 27.52
N ALA A 8 3.68 22.01 28.34
CA ALA A 8 4.00 20.64 27.95
C ALA A 8 2.74 19.80 27.67
N ALA A 9 1.69 19.93 28.50
CA ALA A 9 0.42 19.24 28.29
C ALA A 9 -0.28 19.71 27.00
N CYS A 10 -0.29 21.01 26.71
CA CYS A 10 -0.83 21.55 25.47
C CYS A 10 -0.06 21.07 24.24
N ALA A 11 1.26 21.00 24.29
CA ALA A 11 2.07 20.51 23.18
C ALA A 11 1.77 19.03 22.86
N LEU A 12 1.55 18.20 23.89
CA LEU A 12 1.17 16.79 23.73
C LEU A 12 -0.24 16.63 23.12
N LEU A 13 -1.20 17.46 23.55
CA LEU A 13 -2.55 17.48 22.97
C LEU A 13 -2.56 17.93 21.50
N LEU A 14 -1.72 18.90 21.15
CA LEU A 14 -1.57 19.38 19.77
C LEU A 14 -0.87 18.36 18.86
N ALA A 15 0.08 17.57 19.39
CA ALA A 15 0.71 16.47 18.66
C ALA A 15 -0.23 15.28 18.44
N ALA A 16 -1.18 15.05 19.36
CA ALA A 16 -2.26 14.07 19.18
C ALA A 16 -3.31 14.52 18.16
N CYS A 17 -3.45 15.84 17.96
CA CYS A 17 -4.20 16.45 16.85
C CYS A 17 -3.32 16.49 15.59
N GLY A 18 -2.68 15.36 15.30
CA GLY A 18 -1.66 15.18 14.27
C GLY A 18 -2.07 15.85 12.97
N LYS A 19 -1.14 16.67 12.45
CA LYS A 19 -1.20 17.15 11.06
C LYS A 19 -1.64 15.97 10.20
N PRO A 20 -2.71 16.08 9.37
CA PRO A 20 -2.99 15.01 8.43
C PRO A 20 -1.72 14.84 7.61
N GLU A 21 -1.06 13.68 7.75
CA GLU A 21 -0.13 13.19 6.74
C GLU A 21 -0.80 13.41 5.39
N PRO A 22 -0.05 13.69 4.30
CA PRO A 22 -0.65 13.75 2.97
C PRO A 22 -1.56 12.54 2.84
N ALA A 23 -2.87 12.76 2.77
CA ALA A 23 -3.85 11.74 3.12
C ALA A 23 -3.59 10.51 2.25
N GLU A 24 -2.88 9.53 2.81
CA GLU A 24 -2.48 8.33 2.08
C GLU A 24 -3.80 7.68 1.68
N SER A 25 -4.02 7.61 0.39
CA SER A 25 -5.25 7.19 -0.23
C SER A 25 -4.90 6.31 -1.41
N VAL A 26 -5.85 5.47 -1.81
CA VAL A 26 -5.68 4.56 -2.93
C VAL A 26 -5.24 5.34 -4.18
N ASP A 27 -5.90 6.45 -4.49
CA ASP A 27 -5.60 7.27 -5.67
C ASP A 27 -4.19 7.90 -5.58
N SER A 28 -3.82 8.45 -4.42
CA SER A 28 -2.46 9.00 -4.21
C SER A 28 -1.38 7.92 -4.38
N LEU A 29 -1.61 6.72 -3.87
CA LEU A 29 -0.68 5.58 -4.00
C LEU A 29 -0.62 5.06 -5.45
N MET A 30 -1.72 5.12 -6.20
CA MET A 30 -1.74 4.76 -7.61
C MET A 30 -0.96 5.76 -8.48
N SER A 31 -1.07 7.05 -8.17
CA SER A 31 -0.34 8.12 -8.86
C SER A 31 1.15 8.18 -8.49
N ASN A 32 1.55 7.60 -7.36
CA ASN A 32 2.93 7.64 -6.84
C ASN A 32 3.51 6.22 -6.62
N PRO A 33 4.06 5.57 -7.66
CA PRO A 33 4.52 4.17 -7.57
C PRO A 33 5.70 3.95 -6.62
N GLU A 34 6.58 4.94 -6.45
CA GLU A 34 7.69 4.87 -5.49
C GLU A 34 7.18 4.85 -4.04
N ARG A 35 6.19 5.69 -3.72
CA ARG A 35 5.53 5.70 -2.40
C ARG A 35 4.78 4.41 -2.15
N LEU A 36 4.06 3.89 -3.14
CA LEU A 36 3.39 2.59 -3.04
C LEU A 36 4.38 1.46 -2.74
N LYS A 37 5.56 1.46 -3.36
CA LYS A 37 6.61 0.46 -3.10
C LYS A 37 7.14 0.55 -1.67
N GLU A 38 7.37 1.76 -1.19
CA GLU A 38 7.82 2.02 0.18
C GLU A 38 6.80 1.54 1.22
N VAL A 39 5.53 1.94 1.08
CA VAL A 39 4.44 1.52 1.98
C VAL A 39 4.30 -0.01 2.00
N ARG A 40 4.40 -0.68 0.85
CA ARG A 40 4.39 -2.15 0.78
C ARG A 40 5.58 -2.77 1.52
N ALA A 41 6.77 -2.17 1.44
CA ALA A 41 7.93 -2.63 2.19
C ALA A 41 7.73 -2.46 3.70
N GLN A 42 7.16 -1.33 4.14
CA GLN A 42 6.84 -1.08 5.54
C GLN A 42 5.78 -2.06 6.07
N CYS A 43 4.70 -2.31 5.31
CA CYS A 43 3.68 -3.31 5.65
C CYS A 43 4.24 -4.72 5.79
N LYS A 44 5.25 -5.09 4.98
CA LYS A 44 5.95 -6.37 5.10
C LYS A 44 6.86 -6.42 6.33
N ALA A 45 7.49 -5.30 6.67
CA ALA A 45 8.43 -5.23 7.78
C ALA A 45 7.72 -5.26 9.14
N ASP A 46 6.64 -4.48 9.30
CA ASP A 46 5.91 -4.37 10.56
C ASP A 46 4.46 -3.90 10.34
N HIS A 47 3.59 -4.84 10.00
CA HIS A 47 2.16 -4.56 9.78
C HIS A 47 1.47 -3.96 11.01
N ALA A 48 1.84 -4.38 12.22
CA ALA A 48 1.20 -3.92 13.46
C ALA A 48 1.49 -2.44 13.72
N LYS A 49 2.70 -1.98 13.39
CA LYS A 49 3.10 -0.57 13.50
C LYS A 49 2.46 0.32 12.44
N ILE A 50 2.33 -0.18 11.21
CA ILE A 50 1.80 0.58 10.07
C ILE A 50 0.26 0.64 10.07
N GLY A 51 -0.37 -0.45 10.49
CA GLY A 51 -1.81 -0.58 10.60
C GLY A 51 -2.50 -1.09 9.33
N ASP A 52 -3.53 -1.90 9.54
CA ASP A 52 -4.28 -2.59 8.48
C ASP A 52 -4.85 -1.63 7.44
N ALA A 53 -5.30 -0.45 7.84
CA ALA A 53 -5.92 0.53 6.94
C ALA A 53 -4.94 0.96 5.83
N LEU A 54 -3.70 1.31 6.18
CA LEU A 54 -2.70 1.75 5.19
C LEU A 54 -2.25 0.60 4.30
N CYS A 55 -2.06 -0.59 4.87
CA CYS A 55 -1.67 -1.77 4.11
C CYS A 55 -2.77 -2.23 3.14
N ASN A 56 -4.04 -2.12 3.54
CA ASN A 56 -5.19 -2.39 2.67
C ASN A 56 -5.28 -1.38 1.52
N MET A 57 -5.03 -0.08 1.76
CA MET A 57 -4.97 0.92 0.70
C MET A 57 -3.84 0.64 -0.30
N ALA A 58 -2.66 0.24 0.18
CA ALA A 58 -1.55 -0.15 -0.68
C ALA A 58 -1.86 -1.42 -1.50
N ALA A 59 -2.55 -2.40 -0.92
CA ALA A 59 -3.00 -3.59 -1.63
C ALA A 59 -4.03 -3.25 -2.71
N GLU A 60 -4.99 -2.37 -2.40
CA GLU A 60 -5.99 -1.87 -3.35
C GLU A 60 -5.34 -1.13 -4.52
N ALA A 61 -4.45 -0.17 -4.24
CA ALA A 61 -3.75 0.61 -5.25
C ALA A 61 -2.93 -0.30 -6.18
N THR A 62 -2.26 -1.31 -5.61
CA THR A 62 -1.55 -2.33 -6.39
C THR A 62 -2.50 -3.09 -7.31
N ARG A 63 -3.65 -3.54 -6.80
CA ARG A 63 -4.63 -4.31 -7.57
C ARG A 63 -5.18 -3.50 -8.73
N ARG A 64 -5.59 -2.25 -8.49
CA ARG A 64 -6.13 -1.37 -9.52
C ARG A 64 -5.10 -1.06 -10.60
N ARG A 65 -3.85 -0.73 -10.22
CA ARG A 65 -2.76 -0.54 -11.20
C ARG A 65 -2.50 -1.78 -12.05
N PHE A 66 -2.62 -2.97 -11.46
CA PHE A 66 -2.48 -4.21 -12.22
C PHE A 66 -3.59 -4.37 -13.27
N MET A 67 -4.84 -4.06 -12.90
CA MET A 67 -5.98 -4.12 -13.82
C MET A 67 -5.91 -3.02 -14.90
N ASP A 68 -5.52 -1.80 -14.54
CA ASP A 68 -5.42 -0.65 -15.46
C ASP A 68 -4.27 -0.80 -16.46
N ASN A 69 -3.16 -1.42 -16.05
CA ASN A 69 -2.02 -1.65 -16.95
C ASN A 69 -2.32 -2.71 -18.03
N GLY A 70 -3.49 -3.36 -17.98
CA GLY A 70 -4.04 -4.14 -19.08
C GLY A 70 -3.17 -5.29 -19.56
N THR A 71 -2.20 -5.77 -18.77
CA THR A 71 -1.37 -6.90 -19.17
C THR A 71 -2.23 -8.15 -19.15
N PRO A 72 -2.58 -8.75 -20.30
CA PRO A 72 -3.37 -9.95 -20.34
C PRO A 72 -2.46 -11.07 -19.85
N ASN A 73 -2.50 -11.36 -18.55
CA ASN A 73 -2.02 -12.63 -18.03
C ASN A 73 -3.07 -13.70 -18.34
N THR A 74 -3.46 -13.79 -19.60
CA THR A 74 -4.22 -14.92 -20.10
C THR A 74 -3.21 -16.06 -20.19
N PRO A 75 -3.37 -17.15 -19.41
CA PRO A 75 -2.54 -18.32 -19.60
C PRO A 75 -2.63 -18.74 -21.06
N ALA A 76 -1.50 -19.06 -21.69
CA ALA A 76 -1.52 -19.65 -23.02
C ALA A 76 -2.44 -20.89 -22.98
N PRO A 77 -3.28 -21.12 -24.01
CA PRO A 77 -4.07 -22.33 -24.07
C PRO A 77 -3.16 -23.55 -23.85
N PRO A 78 -3.59 -24.57 -23.09
CA PRO A 78 -2.79 -25.76 -22.88
C PRO A 78 -2.33 -26.30 -24.24
N ALA A 79 -1.03 -26.51 -24.39
CA ALA A 79 -0.46 -27.02 -25.64
C ALA A 79 -1.20 -28.30 -26.02
N ALA A 80 -1.70 -28.37 -27.25
CA ALA A 80 -2.31 -29.58 -27.77
C ALA A 80 -1.36 -30.77 -27.54
N PRO A 81 -1.84 -31.94 -27.09
CA PRO A 81 -0.98 -33.09 -26.86
C PRO A 81 -0.19 -33.37 -28.13
N ALA A 82 1.14 -33.42 -28.00
CA ALA A 82 2.03 -33.70 -29.11
C ALA A 82 1.55 -34.96 -29.82
N SER A 83 1.19 -34.82 -31.09
CA SER A 83 0.80 -35.93 -31.96
C SER A 83 1.84 -37.04 -31.81
N ALA A 84 1.40 -38.21 -31.37
CA ALA A 84 2.26 -39.39 -31.24
C ALA A 84 2.99 -39.65 -32.58
N PRO A 85 4.27 -40.07 -32.56
CA PRO A 85 4.96 -40.50 -33.76
C PRO A 85 4.15 -41.59 -34.45
N LYS A 86 3.83 -41.40 -35.73
CA LYS A 86 3.31 -42.49 -36.56
C LYS A 86 4.51 -43.33 -37.00
N ASP A 87 4.52 -44.58 -36.58
CA ASP A 87 5.40 -45.63 -37.08
C ASP A 87 5.25 -45.82 -38.61
#